data_AF-A0A662G1Y4-F1
#
_entry.id   AF-A0A662G1Y4-F1
#
_cell.length_a   1.000
_cell.length_b   1.000
_cell.length_c   1.000
_cell.angle_alpha   90.00
_cell.angle_beta   90.00
_cell.angle_gamma   90.00
#
_symmetry.space_group_name_H-M   'P 1'
#
loop_
_entity.id
_entity.type
_entity.pdbx_description
1 polymer ?
#
loop_
_entity_poly.entity_id
_entity_poly.type
_entity_poly.pdbx_seq_one_letter_code
_entity_poly.pdbx_strand_id
1 'polypeptide(L)'
;MERALLGIFMFMLLIASFILGVLTPLNPDLAENLARSVEDYIEDNIVPRKDIVELGIFIFSHNLIRALPMLIPVVGAIWGPIVLYITGIYSNAIMITLGVFGPEKLKIAGLALLTPSTILELVAYSLFSSESIAIFKYLRGERDYYLSYT
;
A
#
# COMPACT_ATOMS: atom_id res chain seq x y z
N MET A 1 3.40 -13.26 -21.42
CA MET A 1 2.02 -12.91 -20.95
C MET A 1 1.81 -13.13 -19.44
N GLU A 2 2.32 -14.22 -18.85
CA GLU A 2 2.08 -14.60 -17.44
C GLU A 2 2.52 -13.55 -16.41
N ARG A 3 3.69 -12.92 -16.60
CA ARG A 3 4.22 -11.89 -15.67
C ARG A 3 3.35 -10.64 -15.60
N ALA A 4 2.84 -10.17 -16.74
CA ALA A 4 1.96 -9.01 -16.79
C ALA A 4 0.62 -9.29 -16.09
N LEU A 5 0.08 -10.50 -16.29
CA LEU A 5 -1.13 -10.94 -15.60
C LEU A 5 -0.92 -11.01 -14.08
N LEU A 6 0.24 -11.48 -13.63
CA LEU A 6 0.57 -11.51 -12.21
C LEU A 6 0.70 -10.09 -11.63
N GLY A 7 1.33 -9.16 -12.34
CA GLY A 7 1.40 -7.75 -11.93
C GLY A 7 0.02 -7.11 -11.82
N ILE A 8 -0.85 -7.34 -12.80
CA ILE A 8 -2.25 -6.87 -12.78
C ILE A 8 -3.02 -7.51 -11.62
N PHE A 9 -2.88 -8.81 -11.41
CA PHE A 9 -3.50 -9.51 -10.29
C PHE A 9 -3.07 -8.91 -8.94
N MET A 10 -1.76 -8.70 -8.75
CA MET A 10 -1.24 -8.06 -7.55
C MET A 10 -1.79 -6.65 -7.39
N PHE A 11 -1.84 -5.85 -8.46
CA PHE A 11 -2.41 -4.50 -8.42
C PHE A 11 -3.86 -4.51 -7.94
N MET A 12 -4.69 -5.41 -8.48
CA MET A 12 -6.09 -5.57 -8.05
C MET A 12 -6.19 -6.05 -6.59
N LEU A 13 -5.32 -6.97 -6.18
CA LEU A 13 -5.26 -7.48 -4.81
C LEU A 13 -4.88 -6.38 -3.81
N LEU A 14 -3.95 -5.48 -4.17
CA LEU A 14 -3.55 -4.34 -3.34
C LEU A 14 -4.71 -3.35 -3.16
N ILE A 15 -5.44 -3.03 -4.24
CA ILE A 15 -6.65 -2.20 -4.16
C ILE A 15 -7.69 -2.86 -3.26
N ALA A 16 -7.97 -4.15 -3.47
CA ALA A 16 -8.92 -4.88 -2.65
C ALA A 16 -8.52 -4.87 -1.17
N SER A 17 -7.24 -5.06 -0.86
CA SER A 17 -6.71 -5.05 0.50
C SER A 17 -6.90 -3.69 1.18
N PHE A 18 -6.61 -2.60 0.47
CA PHE A 18 -6.87 -1.25 0.95
C PHE A 18 -8.36 -1.02 1.25
N ILE A 19 -9.25 -1.39 0.33
CA ILE A 19 -10.70 -1.25 0.52
C ILE A 19 -11.19 -2.10 1.70
N LEU A 20 -10.68 -3.32 1.87
CA LEU A 20 -10.98 -4.15 3.04
C LEU A 20 -10.53 -3.49 4.35
N GLY A 21 -9.36 -2.84 4.35
CA GLY A 21 -8.90 -2.04 5.49
C GLY A 21 -9.85 -0.89 5.80
N VAL A 22 -10.28 -0.16 4.76
CA VAL A 22 -11.25 0.93 4.89
C VAL A 22 -12.60 0.47 5.46
N LEU A 23 -13.03 -0.73 5.10
CA LEU A 23 -14.30 -1.33 5.54
C LEU A 23 -14.21 -2.08 6.87
N THR A 24 -13.01 -2.23 7.43
CA THR A 24 -12.82 -2.96 8.69
C THR A 24 -13.56 -2.23 9.82
N PRO A 25 -14.47 -2.88 10.56
CA PRO A 25 -15.14 -2.24 11.68
C PRO A 25 -14.13 -1.86 12.76
N LEU A 26 -14.17 -0.61 13.19
CA LEU A 26 -13.36 -0.10 14.30
C LEU A 26 -14.31 0.39 15.40
N ASN A 27 -14.00 0.07 16.65
CA ASN A 27 -14.66 0.72 17.78
C ASN A 27 -14.14 2.16 17.92
N PRO A 28 -14.91 3.06 18.57
CA PRO A 28 -14.53 4.47 18.69
C PRO A 28 -13.15 4.70 19.32
N ASP A 29 -12.84 4.00 20.41
CA ASP A 29 -11.57 4.15 21.14
C ASP A 29 -10.36 3.77 20.28
N LEU A 30 -10.47 2.67 19.52
CA LEU A 30 -9.42 2.22 18.61
C LEU A 30 -9.27 3.17 17.43
N ALA A 31 -10.37 3.65 16.85
CA ALA A 31 -10.33 4.62 15.77
C ALA A 31 -9.65 5.92 16.22
N GLU A 32 -9.96 6.41 17.42
CA GLU A 32 -9.34 7.61 17.97
C GLU A 32 -7.84 7.40 18.23
N ASN A 33 -7.44 6.29 18.84
CA ASN A 33 -6.03 5.99 19.09
C ASN A 33 -5.21 5.87 17.79
N LEU A 34 -5.76 5.20 16.77
CA LEU A 34 -5.12 5.06 15.47
C LEU A 34 -5.02 6.41 14.72
N ALA A 35 -6.07 7.22 14.77
CA ALA A 35 -6.06 8.55 14.16
C ALA A 35 -5.04 9.47 14.84
N ARG A 36 -5.00 9.49 16.18
CA ARG A 36 -3.98 10.24 16.94
C ARG A 36 -2.56 9.78 16.60
N SER A 37 -2.34 8.47 16.47
CA SER A 37 -1.02 7.95 16.05
C SER A 37 -0.58 8.47 14.67
N VAL A 38 -1.52 8.72 13.76
CA VAL A 38 -1.22 9.31 12.45
C VAL A 38 -0.99 10.81 12.58
N GLU A 39 -1.78 11.51 13.39
CA GLU A 39 -1.62 12.93 13.68
C GLU A 39 -0.24 13.21 14.29
N ASP A 40 0.13 12.49 15.36
CA ASP A 40 1.46 12.57 16.00
C ASP A 40 2.58 12.32 14.98
N TYR A 41 2.42 11.29 14.13
CA TYR A 41 3.40 11.00 13.08
C TYR A 41 3.54 12.16 12.08
N ILE A 42 2.43 12.79 11.69
CA ILE A 42 2.42 13.95 10.78
C ILE A 42 3.06 15.17 11.46
N GLU A 43 2.75 15.44 12.72
CA GLU A 43 3.33 16.56 13.48
C GLU A 43 4.84 16.41 13.68
N ASP A 44 5.31 15.20 13.99
CA ASP A 44 6.72 14.92 14.22
C ASP A 44 7.52 14.81 12.91
N ASN A 45 6.89 14.32 11.83
CA ASN A 45 7.62 13.91 10.62
C ASN A 45 7.24 14.64 9.33
N ILE A 46 6.12 15.35 9.27
CA ILE A 46 5.69 16.02 8.03
C ILE A 46 5.70 17.53 8.22
N VAL A 47 5.03 18.03 9.25
CA VAL A 47 4.89 19.47 9.55
C VAL A 47 6.24 20.22 9.65
N PRO A 48 7.31 19.65 10.25
CA PRO A 48 8.58 20.36 10.39
C PRO A 48 9.32 20.56 9.05
N ARG A 49 9.01 19.73 8.03
CA ARG A 49 9.67 19.72 6.73
C ARG A 49 9.01 20.74 5.81
N LYS A 50 9.49 21.98 5.87
CA LYS A 50 8.97 23.11 5.07
C LYS A 50 9.47 23.11 3.63
N ASP A 51 10.61 22.46 3.37
CA ASP A 51 11.15 22.33 2.03
C ASP A 51 10.50 21.15 1.27
N ILE A 52 10.05 21.41 0.05
CA ILE A 52 9.32 20.44 -0.77
C ILE A 52 10.21 19.26 -1.21
N VAL A 53 11.52 19.49 -1.39
CA VAL A 53 12.46 18.45 -1.78
C VAL A 53 12.72 17.54 -0.59
N GLU A 54 12.96 18.12 0.59
CA GLU A 54 13.11 17.36 1.84
C GLU A 54 11.87 16.50 2.14
N LEU A 55 10.67 17.09 2.03
CA LEU A 55 9.42 16.37 2.22
C LEU A 55 9.25 15.24 1.20
N GLY A 56 9.58 15.50 -0.08
CA GLY A 56 9.55 14.51 -1.14
C GLY A 56 10.49 13.33 -0.87
N ILE A 57 11.73 13.60 -0.48
CA ILE A 57 12.71 12.56 -0.13
C ILE A 57 12.20 11.74 1.06
N PHE A 58 11.60 12.38 2.06
CA PHE A 58 11.06 11.69 3.23
C PHE A 58 9.92 10.73 2.84
N ILE A 59 8.91 11.21 2.11
CA ILE A 59 7.78 10.39 1.65
C ILE A 59 8.28 9.23 0.78
N PHE A 60 9.18 9.50 -0.17
CA PHE A 60 9.78 8.48 -1.01
C PHE A 60 10.51 7.42 -0.19
N SER A 61 11.37 7.83 0.74
CA SER A 61 12.17 6.93 1.58
C SER A 61 11.28 6.05 2.46
N HIS A 62 10.23 6.64 3.04
CA HIS A 62 9.26 5.93 3.86
C HIS A 62 8.50 4.87 3.05
N ASN A 63 8.11 5.15 1.80
CA ASN A 63 7.53 4.16 0.91
C ASN A 63 8.54 3.12 0.44
N LEU A 64 9.76 3.52 0.11
CA LEU A 64 10.82 2.60 -0.33
C LEU A 64 11.12 1.55 0.73
N ILE A 65 11.31 1.95 2.00
CA ILE A 65 11.58 1.03 3.11
C ILE A 65 10.47 -0.01 3.25
N ARG A 66 9.21 0.38 3.06
CA ARG A 66 8.05 -0.54 3.11
C ARG A 66 7.95 -1.44 1.88
N ALA A 67 8.47 -0.98 0.74
CA ALA A 67 8.53 -1.73 -0.51
C ALA A 67 9.66 -2.78 -0.52
N LEU A 68 10.76 -2.57 0.22
CA LEU A 68 11.92 -3.48 0.19
C LEU A 68 11.58 -4.94 0.57
N PRO A 69 10.78 -5.23 1.61
CA PRO A 69 10.36 -6.61 1.90
C PRO A 69 9.56 -7.25 0.76
N MET A 70 8.99 -6.44 -0.16
CA MET A 70 8.27 -6.93 -1.33
C MET A 70 9.17 -7.62 -2.36
N LEU A 71 10.50 -7.50 -2.25
CA LEU A 71 11.45 -8.22 -3.10
C LEU A 71 11.87 -9.58 -2.55
N ILE A 72 11.53 -9.89 -1.28
CA ILE A 72 11.87 -11.17 -0.67
C ILE A 72 10.96 -12.26 -1.29
N PRO A 73 11.52 -13.37 -1.79
CA PRO A 73 10.73 -14.42 -2.45
C PRO A 73 9.57 -14.92 -1.59
N VAL A 74 8.38 -15.02 -2.17
CA VAL A 74 7.08 -15.35 -1.53
C VAL A 74 6.60 -14.32 -0.50
N VAL A 75 7.48 -13.82 0.37
CA VAL A 75 7.15 -12.84 1.41
C VAL A 75 6.55 -11.58 0.80
N GLY A 76 7.08 -11.12 -0.33
CA GLY A 76 6.60 -9.89 -0.93
C GLY A 76 5.17 -9.92 -1.42
N ALA A 77 4.74 -11.06 -1.97
CA ALA A 77 3.35 -11.27 -2.37
C ALA A 77 2.35 -11.18 -1.21
N ILE A 78 2.81 -11.47 0.01
CA ILE A 78 2.01 -11.40 1.24
C ILE A 78 2.12 -10.02 1.89
N TRP A 79 3.33 -9.46 1.90
CA TRP A 79 3.63 -8.19 2.56
C TRP A 79 2.89 -7.01 1.94
N GLY A 80 2.84 -6.92 0.60
CA GLY A 80 2.13 -5.84 -0.10
C GLY A 80 0.67 -5.70 0.34
N PRO A 81 -0.15 -6.77 0.24
CA PRO A 81 -1.53 -6.78 0.72
C PRO A 81 -1.67 -6.36 2.19
N ILE A 82 -0.79 -6.84 3.08
CA ILE A 82 -0.80 -6.47 4.51
C ILE A 82 -0.58 -4.97 4.68
N VAL A 83 0.44 -4.40 4.01
CA VAL A 83 0.74 -2.97 4.08
C VAL A 83 -0.48 -2.14 3.65
N LEU A 84 -1.10 -2.47 2.51
CA LEU A 84 -2.26 -1.72 2.02
C LEU A 84 -3.51 -1.91 2.90
N TYR A 85 -3.71 -3.10 3.47
CA TYR A 85 -4.76 -3.35 4.44
C TYR A 85 -4.61 -2.46 5.69
N ILE A 86 -3.40 -2.39 6.25
CA ILE A 86 -3.10 -1.54 7.41
C ILE A 86 -3.28 -0.05 7.05
N THR A 87 -2.80 0.40 5.89
CA THR A 87 -3.02 1.77 5.39
C THR A 87 -4.52 2.08 5.26
N GLY A 88 -5.33 1.12 4.82
CA GLY A 88 -6.77 1.23 4.77
C GLY A 88 -7.41 1.38 6.16
N ILE A 89 -6.93 0.63 7.17
CA ILE A 89 -7.37 0.76 8.57
C ILE A 89 -7.07 2.15 9.12
N TYR A 90 -5.86 2.67 8.92
CA TYR A 90 -5.52 4.03 9.37
C TYR A 90 -6.37 5.09 8.66
N SER A 91 -6.59 4.93 7.35
CA SER A 91 -7.49 5.81 6.59
C SER A 91 -8.92 5.78 7.14
N ASN A 92 -9.42 4.60 7.50
CA ASN A 92 -10.72 4.42 8.14
C ASN A 92 -10.81 5.11 9.50
N ALA A 93 -9.78 4.97 10.33
CA ALA A 93 -9.71 5.60 11.64
C ALA A 93 -9.83 7.13 11.53
N ILE A 94 -9.08 7.75 10.62
CA ILE A 94 -9.15 9.19 10.32
C ILE A 94 -10.54 9.58 9.82
N MET A 95 -11.14 8.80 8.92
CA MET A 95 -12.49 9.08 8.43
C MET A 95 -13.53 9.05 9.56
N ILE A 96 -13.44 8.08 10.47
CA ILE A 96 -14.34 7.97 11.63
C ILE A 96 -14.22 9.18 12.54
N THR A 97 -13.00 9.63 12.86
CA THR A 97 -12.80 10.81 13.74
C THR A 97 -13.24 12.11 13.10
N LEU A 98 -13.24 12.19 11.76
CA LEU A 98 -13.82 13.30 10.99
C LEU A 98 -15.33 13.21 10.80
N GLY A 99 -15.99 12.19 11.38
CA GLY A 99 -17.44 12.02 11.29
C GLY A 99 -17.94 11.41 9.96
N VAL A 100 -17.05 10.80 9.17
CA VAL A 100 -17.39 10.13 7.91
C VAL A 100 -17.78 8.68 8.17
N PHE A 101 -19.02 8.33 7.82
CA PHE A 101 -19.58 7.00 8.04
C PHE A 101 -20.23 6.41 6.79
N GLY A 102 -20.45 5.09 6.82
CA GLY A 102 -21.20 4.39 5.78
C GLY A 102 -20.58 4.52 4.38
N PRO A 103 -21.40 4.65 3.32
CA PRO A 103 -20.92 4.67 1.93
C PRO A 103 -19.95 5.81 1.59
N GLU A 104 -19.96 6.90 2.36
CA GLU A 104 -19.08 8.05 2.11
C GLU A 104 -17.59 7.69 2.25
N LYS A 105 -17.27 6.70 3.10
CA LYS A 105 -15.90 6.18 3.24
C LYS A 105 -15.33 5.65 1.92
N LEU A 106 -16.15 4.95 1.13
CA LEU A 106 -15.73 4.41 -0.16
C LEU A 106 -15.50 5.50 -1.20
N LYS A 107 -16.26 6.60 -1.13
CA LYS A 107 -16.05 7.77 -2.00
C LYS A 107 -14.69 8.42 -1.71
N ILE A 108 -14.39 8.67 -0.43
CA ILE A 108 -13.10 9.26 -0.03
C ILE A 108 -11.94 8.30 -0.33
N ALA A 109 -12.08 7.02 -0.02
CA ALA A 109 -11.10 6.00 -0.37
C ALA A 109 -10.86 5.93 -1.88
N GLY A 110 -11.90 6.02 -2.70
CA GLY A 110 -11.78 6.08 -4.16
C GLY A 110 -10.99 7.31 -4.64
N LEU A 111 -11.23 8.49 -4.06
CA LEU A 111 -10.45 9.69 -4.36
C LEU A 111 -8.98 9.54 -3.93
N ALA A 112 -8.71 8.93 -2.77
CA ALA A 112 -7.36 8.64 -2.34
C ALA A 112 -6.62 7.72 -3.33
N LEU A 113 -7.28 6.65 -3.80
CA LEU A 113 -6.73 5.73 -4.81
C LEU A 113 -6.44 6.39 -6.17
N LEU A 114 -7.13 7.47 -6.50
CA LEU A 114 -6.92 8.25 -7.72
C LEU A 114 -5.83 9.32 -7.58
N THR A 115 -5.28 9.51 -6.39
CA THR A 115 -4.18 10.45 -6.18
C THR A 115 -2.94 9.98 -6.94
N PRO A 116 -2.24 10.84 -7.71
CA PRO A 116 -1.11 10.43 -8.54
C PRO A 116 -0.01 9.67 -7.78
N SER A 117 0.32 10.09 -6.56
CA SER A 117 1.30 9.40 -5.71
C SER A 117 0.84 8.00 -5.31
N THR A 118 -0.44 7.82 -4.98
CA THR A 118 -1.03 6.53 -4.63
C THR A 118 -1.06 5.57 -5.82
N ILE A 119 -1.37 6.06 -7.02
CA ILE A 119 -1.30 5.25 -8.24
C ILE A 119 0.13 4.74 -8.45
N LEU A 120 1.13 5.63 -8.32
CA LEU A 120 2.53 5.26 -8.46
C LEU A 120 2.96 4.25 -7.38
N GLU A 121 2.52 4.41 -6.14
CA GLU A 121 2.80 3.46 -5.05
C GLU A 121 2.19 2.09 -5.33
N LEU A 122 0.92 2.03 -5.76
CA LEU A 122 0.24 0.78 -6.10
C LEU A 122 0.90 0.06 -7.28
N VAL A 123 1.34 0.80 -8.30
CA VAL A 123 2.10 0.23 -9.42
C VAL A 123 3.45 -0.29 -8.95
N ALA A 124 4.19 0.48 -8.14
CA ALA A 124 5.49 0.04 -7.64
C ALA A 124 5.38 -1.23 -6.77
N TYR A 125 4.41 -1.25 -5.84
CA TYR A 125 4.21 -2.37 -4.93
C TYR A 125 3.68 -3.61 -5.66
N SER A 126 2.81 -3.45 -6.67
CA SER A 126 2.33 -4.59 -7.47
C SER A 126 3.46 -5.23 -8.28
N LEU A 127 4.35 -4.41 -8.85
CA LEU A 127 5.54 -4.87 -9.55
C LEU A 127 6.49 -5.61 -8.60
N PHE A 128 6.83 -5.04 -7.45
CA PHE A 128 7.73 -5.73 -6.51
C PHE A 128 7.12 -7.01 -5.97
N SER A 129 5.84 -6.99 -5.58
CA SER A 129 5.16 -8.17 -5.07
C SER A 129 5.04 -9.29 -6.12
N SER A 130 4.81 -8.93 -7.39
CA SER A 130 4.81 -9.92 -8.49
C SER A 130 6.22 -10.43 -8.80
N GLU A 131 7.25 -9.59 -8.70
CA GLU A 131 8.64 -10.02 -8.82
C GLU A 131 9.08 -10.95 -7.69
N SER A 132 8.59 -10.79 -6.47
CA SER A 132 8.83 -11.76 -5.38
C SER A 132 8.43 -13.19 -5.76
N ILE A 133 7.32 -13.37 -6.47
CA ILE A 133 6.88 -14.67 -6.99
C ILE A 133 7.75 -15.12 -8.16
N ALA A 134 8.10 -14.20 -9.06
CA ALA A 134 8.97 -14.46 -10.20
C ALA A 134 10.35 -14.98 -9.75
N ILE A 135 10.97 -14.30 -8.80
CA ILE A 135 12.26 -14.67 -8.21
C ILE A 135 12.12 -16.03 -7.54
N PHE A 136 11.03 -16.29 -6.81
CA PHE A 136 10.79 -17.60 -6.21
C PHE A 136 10.74 -18.73 -7.25
N LYS A 137 9.99 -18.55 -8.34
CA LYS A 137 9.92 -19.53 -9.44
C LYS A 137 11.30 -19.79 -10.06
N TYR A 138 12.06 -18.73 -10.31
CA TYR A 138 13.42 -18.84 -10.82
C TYR A 138 14.34 -19.62 -9.89
N LEU A 139 14.30 -19.33 -8.59
CA LEU A 139 15.08 -20.05 -7.57
C LEU A 139 14.69 -21.54 -7.47
N ARG A 140 13.45 -21.89 -7.83
CA ARG A 140 12.98 -23.28 -7.91
C ARG A 140 13.37 -24.01 -9.20
N GLY A 141 14.04 -23.34 -10.13
CA GLY A 141 14.49 -23.93 -11.40
C GLY A 141 13.55 -23.68 -12.58
N GLU A 142 12.46 -22.94 -12.40
CA GLU A 142 11.55 -22.51 -13.48
C GLU A 142 12.15 -21.31 -14.24
N ARG A 143 13.36 -21.49 -14.81
CA ARG A 143 14.15 -20.41 -15.42
C ARG A 143 13.48 -19.81 -16.66
N ASP A 144 12.63 -20.59 -17.32
CA ASP A 144 11.88 -20.16 -18.50
C ASP A 144 10.89 -19.03 -18.17
N TYR A 145 10.50 -18.86 -16.90
CA TYR A 145 9.60 -17.79 -16.45
C TYR A 145 10.16 -16.37 -16.72
N TYR A 146 11.48 -16.19 -16.67
CA TYR A 146 12.15 -14.93 -17.01
C TYR A 146 12.54 -14.83 -18.49
N LEU A 147 12.60 -15.96 -19.20
CA LEU A 147 13.07 -16.05 -20.58
C LEU A 147 11.92 -16.13 -21.61
N SER A 148 10.70 -16.40 -21.16
CA SER A 148 9.50 -16.41 -22.00
C SER A 148 9.02 -14.97 -22.29
N TYR A 149 9.71 -14.30 -23.22
CA TYR A 149 9.24 -13.05 -23.84
C TYR A 149 8.37 -13.26 -25.09
N THR A 150 7.78 -14.45 -25.25
CA THR A 150 6.77 -14.75 -26.27
C THR A 150 5.40 -14.93 -25.66
#